data_AF-A0A7S2F7N4-F1
#
_entry.id   AF-A0A7S2F7N4-F1
#
_cell.length_a   1.000
_cell.length_b   1.000
_cell.length_c   1.000
_cell.angle_alpha   90.00
_cell.angle_beta   90.00
_cell.angle_gamma   90.00
#
_symmetry.space_group_name_H-M   'P 1'
#
loop_
_entity.id
_entity.type
_entity.pdbx_description
1 polymer ?
#
loop_
_entity_poly.entity_id
_entity_poly.type
_entity_poly.pdbx_seq_one_letter_code
_entity_poly.pdbx_strand_id
1 'polypeptide(L)'
;GSSKCTACAMGKYSPSLNSTRCFSCLQNTDSDKGASVCRFCEVGYYDENDGGSTRLASCIDCQDLSRTMHMLQQHTCPGKTTFATINLNPGYWRSSTSSMLILECPGGKEACAGGG
;
A
#
# COMPACT_ATOMS: atom_id res chain seq x y z
N GLY A 1 3.10 11.43 -37.39
CA GLY A 1 1.89 11.65 -36.58
C GLY A 1 2.21 11.35 -35.14
N SER A 2 2.15 12.34 -34.25
CA SER A 2 2.32 12.15 -32.81
C SER A 2 0.93 12.15 -32.19
N SER A 3 0.31 10.99 -32.08
CA SER A 3 -0.87 10.82 -31.24
C SER A 3 -0.44 11.14 -29.81
N LYS A 4 -0.73 12.36 -29.33
CA LYS A 4 -0.50 12.71 -27.92
C LYS A 4 -1.45 11.87 -27.08
N CYS A 5 -0.99 10.70 -26.63
CA CYS A 5 -1.70 9.92 -25.62
C CYS A 5 -1.64 10.73 -24.32
N THR A 6 -2.76 11.36 -23.95
CA THR A 6 -2.87 12.04 -22.66
C THR A 6 -2.88 10.98 -21.57
N ALA A 7 -1.79 10.90 -20.81
CA ALA A 7 -1.73 10.03 -19.65
C ALA A 7 -2.83 10.39 -18.63
N CYS A 8 -3.48 9.37 -18.05
CA CYS A 8 -4.44 9.57 -16.98
C CYS A 8 -3.80 10.26 -15.78
N ALA A 9 -4.55 11.15 -15.13
CA ALA A 9 -4.12 11.74 -13.87
C ALA A 9 -4.03 10.66 -12.77
N MET A 10 -3.32 10.96 -11.68
CA MET A 10 -3.31 10.10 -10.49
C MET A 10 -4.74 9.82 -9.99
N GLY A 11 -4.97 8.65 -9.39
CA GLY A 11 -6.31 8.18 -9.03
C GLY A 11 -7.17 7.75 -10.20
N LYS A 12 -6.63 7.74 -11.44
CA LYS A 12 -7.31 7.24 -12.63
C LYS A 12 -6.43 6.31 -13.46
N TYR A 13 -7.05 5.28 -14.00
CA TYR A 13 -6.38 4.28 -14.82
C TYR A 13 -6.99 4.16 -16.23
N SER A 14 -6.20 3.64 -17.16
CA SER A 14 -6.62 3.31 -18.51
C SER A 14 -6.24 1.87 -18.85
N PRO A 15 -7.19 0.92 -18.84
CA PRO A 15 -6.88 -0.50 -18.96
C PRO A 15 -6.32 -0.91 -20.33
N SER A 16 -6.45 -0.06 -21.35
CA SER A 16 -5.97 -0.35 -22.70
C SER A 16 -5.30 0.88 -23.33
N LEU A 17 -4.30 0.63 -24.17
CA LEU A 17 -3.51 1.65 -24.89
C LEU A 17 -4.37 2.52 -25.85
N ASN A 18 -5.54 2.03 -26.24
CA ASN A 18 -6.50 2.73 -27.10
C ASN A 18 -7.68 3.32 -26.31
N SER A 19 -7.67 3.26 -24.98
CA SER A 19 -8.74 3.91 -24.22
C SER A 19 -8.66 5.42 -24.43
N THR A 20 -9.77 6.00 -24.85
CA THR A 20 -9.92 7.46 -24.98
C THR A 20 -10.37 8.11 -23.66
N ARG A 21 -10.59 7.30 -22.62
CA ARG A 21 -11.11 7.72 -21.33
C ARG A 21 -10.31 7.08 -20.19
N CYS A 22 -10.18 7.86 -19.12
CA CYS A 22 -9.60 7.43 -17.86
C CYS A 22 -10.73 7.08 -16.88
N PHE A 23 -10.63 5.90 -16.28
CA PHE A 23 -11.55 5.42 -15.26
C PHE A 23 -11.01 5.78 -13.89
N SER A 24 -11.86 6.23 -12.99
CA SER A 24 -11.46 6.45 -11.59
C SER A 24 -11.18 5.11 -10.91
N CYS A 25 -10.20 5.12 -10.01
CA CYS A 25 -9.96 3.96 -9.14
C CYS A 25 -11.17 3.67 -8.24
N LEU A 26 -11.32 2.39 -7.91
CA LEU A 26 -12.35 1.93 -6.97
C LEU A 26 -11.93 2.26 -5.53
N GLN A 27 -12.90 2.22 -4.63
CA GLN A 27 -12.74 2.68 -3.24
C GLN A 27 -11.50 2.06 -2.56
N ASN A 28 -10.73 2.91 -1.88
CA ASN A 28 -9.49 2.59 -1.16
C ASN A 28 -8.28 2.27 -2.07
N THR A 29 -8.45 2.32 -3.39
CA THR A 29 -7.37 2.11 -4.36
C THR A 29 -6.98 3.40 -5.06
N ASP A 30 -5.69 3.51 -5.39
CA ASP A 30 -5.08 4.63 -6.07
C ASP A 30 -4.19 4.15 -7.24
N SER A 31 -3.83 5.07 -8.11
CA SER A 31 -3.00 4.80 -9.28
C SER A 31 -2.07 5.95 -9.61
N ASP A 32 -0.92 5.63 -10.19
CA ASP A 32 0.01 6.62 -10.70
C ASP A 32 -0.47 7.24 -12.01
N LYS A 33 0.11 8.39 -12.35
CA LYS A 33 -0.12 9.03 -13.64
C LYS A 33 0.17 8.06 -14.79
N GLY A 34 -0.81 7.84 -15.66
CA GLY A 34 -0.69 6.94 -16.80
C GLY A 34 -0.78 5.45 -16.45
N ALA A 35 -1.24 5.09 -15.25
CA ALA A 35 -1.41 3.71 -14.87
C ALA A 35 -2.49 3.00 -15.72
N SER A 36 -2.28 1.71 -15.95
CA SER A 36 -3.27 0.83 -16.58
C SER A 36 -4.16 0.10 -15.58
N VAL A 37 -3.84 0.16 -14.29
CA VAL A 37 -4.57 -0.48 -13.19
C VAL A 37 -4.36 0.29 -11.89
N CYS A 38 -5.34 0.24 -10.99
CA CYS A 38 -5.25 0.77 -9.64
C CYS A 38 -4.57 -0.25 -8.73
N ARG A 39 -3.25 -0.11 -8.63
CA ARG A 39 -2.37 -1.03 -7.89
C ARG A 39 -1.92 -0.49 -6.53
N PHE A 40 -2.30 0.72 -6.17
CA PHE A 40 -1.93 1.29 -4.89
C PHE A 40 -3.13 1.37 -3.99
N CYS A 41 -2.87 1.48 -2.70
CA CYS A 41 -3.87 1.81 -1.72
C CYS A 41 -3.83 3.31 -1.42
N GLU A 42 -5.01 3.88 -1.20
CA GLU A 42 -5.15 5.26 -0.72
C GLU A 42 -4.55 5.41 0.69
N VAL A 43 -4.40 6.65 1.15
CA VAL A 43 -3.93 6.92 2.51
C VAL A 43 -4.84 6.25 3.54
N GLY A 44 -4.25 5.67 4.59
CA GLY A 44 -4.98 4.88 5.59
C GLY A 44 -5.17 3.41 5.22
N TYR A 45 -4.83 3.01 4.00
CA TYR A 45 -4.89 1.62 3.55
C TYR A 45 -3.51 1.12 3.08
N TYR A 46 -3.25 -0.17 3.28
CA TYR A 46 -2.04 -0.82 2.80
C TYR A 46 -2.37 -2.04 1.95
N ASP A 47 -1.48 -2.36 1.01
CA ASP A 47 -1.60 -3.58 0.20
C ASP A 47 -0.97 -4.77 0.92
N GLU A 48 -1.73 -5.85 1.10
CA GLU A 48 -1.23 -7.10 1.68
C GLU A 48 -0.28 -7.88 0.76
N ASN A 49 -0.27 -7.60 -0.55
CA ASN A 49 0.49 -8.33 -1.57
C ASN A 49 1.78 -7.62 -2.01
N ASP A 50 2.38 -6.82 -1.13
CA ASP A 50 3.65 -6.12 -1.36
C ASP A 50 3.71 -5.18 -2.59
N GLY A 51 2.56 -4.73 -3.11
CA GLY A 51 2.50 -3.82 -4.27
C GLY A 51 3.00 -4.45 -5.57
N GLY A 52 3.30 -5.76 -5.56
CA GLY A 52 3.89 -6.53 -6.65
C GLY A 52 2.87 -7.18 -7.58
N SER A 53 1.58 -7.09 -7.27
CA SER A 53 0.54 -7.66 -8.11
C SER A 53 0.24 -6.74 -9.29
N THR A 54 0.30 -7.28 -10.52
CA THR A 54 -0.23 -6.67 -11.75
C THR A 54 -1.77 -6.56 -11.76
N ARG A 55 -2.41 -6.76 -10.60
CA ARG A 55 -3.87 -6.82 -10.38
C ARG A 55 -4.28 -5.68 -9.45
N LEU A 56 -5.58 -5.52 -9.22
CA LEU A 56 -6.07 -4.58 -8.21
C LEU A 56 -5.41 -4.89 -6.86
N ALA A 57 -4.95 -3.84 -6.17
CA ALA A 57 -4.45 -3.97 -4.80
C ALA A 57 -5.56 -4.42 -3.86
N SER A 58 -5.22 -5.32 -2.94
CA SER A 58 -6.11 -5.73 -1.86
C SER A 58 -5.82 -4.82 -0.66
N CYS A 59 -6.59 -3.75 -0.57
CA CYS A 59 -6.35 -2.67 0.37
C CYS A 59 -7.05 -2.94 1.70
N ILE A 60 -6.24 -3.14 2.74
CA ILE A 60 -6.67 -3.38 4.11
C ILE A 60 -6.50 -2.09 4.91
N ASP A 61 -7.45 -1.80 5.80
CA ASP A 61 -7.41 -0.63 6.67
C ASP A 61 -6.23 -0.76 7.65
N CYS A 62 -5.38 0.26 7.72
CA CYS A 62 -4.28 0.30 8.68
C CYS A 62 -4.78 0.27 10.13
N GLN A 63 -6.03 0.62 10.39
CA GLN A 63 -6.64 0.50 11.72
C GLN A 63 -6.84 -0.95 12.17
N ASP A 64 -7.03 -1.91 11.25
CA ASP A 64 -7.19 -3.33 11.62
C ASP A 64 -5.90 -3.92 12.21
N LEU A 65 -4.73 -3.44 11.77
CA LEU A 65 -3.45 -3.77 12.40
C LEU A 65 -3.27 -3.11 13.77
N SER A 66 -3.89 -1.95 14.01
CA SER A 66 -3.81 -1.25 15.30
C SER A 66 -4.72 -1.87 16.37
N ARG A 67 -5.86 -2.46 15.95
CA ARG A 67 -6.86 -3.05 16.86
C ARG A 67 -6.34 -4.22 17.69
N THR A 68 -5.26 -4.88 17.26
CA THR A 68 -4.73 -6.03 18.00
C THR A 68 -3.75 -5.60 19.09
N MET A 69 -2.82 -4.65 18.89
CA MET A 69 -1.82 -4.27 19.93
C MET A 69 -1.07 -2.94 19.66
N HIS A 70 -1.72 -1.87 19.17
CA HIS A 70 -1.04 -0.57 18.93
C HIS A 70 0.32 -0.72 18.19
N MET A 71 0.37 -1.61 17.19
CA MET A 71 1.61 -2.02 16.53
C MET A 71 2.14 -0.98 15.52
N LEU A 72 1.37 0.09 15.26
CA LEU A 72 1.66 1.13 14.27
C LEU A 72 1.89 2.48 14.93
N GLN A 73 2.83 3.26 14.39
CA GLN A 73 3.17 4.59 14.91
C GLN A 73 2.04 5.62 14.80
N GLN A 74 1.12 5.52 13.82
CA GLN A 74 0.22 6.65 13.51
C GLN A 74 -1.25 6.31 13.24
N HIS A 75 -1.74 5.08 13.50
CA HIS A 75 -3.13 4.65 13.17
C HIS A 75 -3.57 4.88 11.71
N THR A 76 -2.67 5.40 10.90
CA THR A 76 -2.81 5.86 9.53
C THR A 76 -1.47 5.55 8.89
N CYS A 77 -1.52 5.08 7.65
CA CYS A 77 -0.35 4.81 6.84
C CYS A 77 -0.39 5.72 5.61
N PRO A 78 0.76 6.16 5.10
CA PRO A 78 0.82 6.90 3.84
C PRO A 78 0.14 6.14 2.70
N GLY A 79 -0.34 6.84 1.68
CA GLY A 79 -0.77 6.18 0.44
C GLY A 79 0.38 5.37 -0.17
N LYS A 80 0.04 4.31 -0.89
CA LYS A 80 1.00 3.35 -1.48
C LYS A 80 1.81 2.54 -0.46
N THR A 81 1.38 2.53 0.81
CA THR A 81 1.97 1.63 1.80
C THR A 81 1.63 0.19 1.45
N THR A 82 2.59 -0.69 1.65
CA THR A 82 2.48 -2.15 1.45
C THR A 82 2.87 -2.88 2.72
N PHE A 83 2.60 -4.18 2.78
CA PHE A 83 3.00 -5.02 3.90
C PHE A 83 4.50 -4.93 4.26
N ALA A 84 5.38 -4.87 3.26
CA ALA A 84 6.82 -4.67 3.42
C ALA A 84 7.21 -3.27 3.93
N THR A 85 6.46 -2.25 3.53
CA THR A 85 6.84 -0.84 3.73
C THR A 85 6.11 -0.17 4.89
N ILE A 86 5.17 -0.87 5.53
CA ILE A 86 4.42 -0.35 6.67
C ILE A 86 5.29 -0.27 7.93
N ASN A 87 5.45 0.96 8.43
CA ASN A 87 6.25 1.27 9.61
C ASN A 87 5.62 0.72 10.88
N LEU A 88 6.35 -0.17 11.56
CA LEU A 88 5.98 -0.69 12.88
C LEU A 88 6.49 0.21 13.99
N ASN A 89 5.83 0.13 15.15
CA ASN A 89 6.36 0.74 16.36
C ASN A 89 7.69 0.08 16.79
N PRO A 90 8.61 0.84 17.41
CA PRO A 90 9.81 0.27 18.02
C PRO A 90 9.46 -0.87 19.00
N GLY A 91 10.19 -1.98 18.89
CA GLY A 91 9.89 -3.21 19.63
C GLY A 91 9.09 -4.25 18.88
N TYR A 92 8.59 -3.93 17.69
CA TYR A 92 7.86 -4.87 16.85
C TYR A 92 8.54 -5.02 15.50
N TRP A 93 8.73 -6.25 15.04
CA TRP A 93 9.38 -6.56 13.77
C TRP A 93 8.64 -7.67 13.05
N ARG A 94 8.92 -7.83 11.76
CA ARG A 94 8.35 -8.90 10.93
C ARG A 94 9.44 -9.91 10.61
N SER A 95 9.11 -11.19 10.68
CA SER A 95 10.03 -12.25 10.25
C SER A 95 10.21 -12.29 8.72
N SER A 96 9.22 -11.80 7.97
CA SER A 96 9.25 -11.68 6.52
C SER A 96 8.37 -10.53 6.07
N THR A 97 8.77 -9.85 4.99
CA THR A 97 8.04 -8.74 4.38
C THR A 97 6.64 -9.11 3.91
N SER A 98 6.41 -10.40 3.66
CA SER A 98 5.12 -10.96 3.22
C SER A 98 4.34 -11.67 4.34
N SER A 99 4.89 -11.74 5.56
CA SER A 99 4.23 -12.46 6.66
C SER A 99 3.35 -11.55 7.49
N MET A 100 2.10 -11.95 7.71
CA MET A 100 1.16 -11.26 8.61
C MET A 100 1.55 -11.31 10.09
N LEU A 101 2.60 -12.06 10.45
CA LEU A 101 3.03 -12.24 11.81
C LEU A 101 3.96 -11.10 12.23
N ILE A 102 3.43 -10.18 13.04
CA ILE A 102 4.22 -9.18 13.75
C ILE A 102 4.70 -9.81 15.06
N LEU A 103 6.01 -9.82 15.26
CA LEU A 103 6.68 -10.36 16.43
C LEU A 103 7.22 -9.24 17.32
N GLU A 104 7.26 -9.49 18.62
CA GLU A 104 8.02 -8.65 19.54
C GLU A 104 9.53 -8.90 19.36
N CYS A 105 10.31 -7.83 19.46
CA CYS A 105 11.76 -7.93 19.34
C CYS A 105 12.35 -8.60 20.58
N PRO A 106 13.29 -9.55 20.41
CA PRO A 106 13.98 -10.17 21.53
C PRO A 106 14.86 -9.13 22.24
N GLY A 107 14.33 -8.57 23.33
CA GLY A 107 14.92 -7.45 24.06
C GLY A 107 14.01 -6.21 24.21
N GLY A 108 12.78 -6.27 23.69
CA GLY A 108 11.78 -5.21 23.85
C GLY A 108 11.97 -4.02 22.91
N LYS A 109 11.37 -2.87 23.27
CA LYS A 109 11.24 -1.67 22.43
C LYS A 109 12.55 -1.03 21.94
N GLU A 110 13.67 -1.32 22.59
CA GLU A 110 14.98 -0.75 22.23
C GLU A 110 15.82 -1.70 21.37
N ALA A 111 15.41 -2.97 21.27
CA ALA A 111 16.13 -3.98 20.50
C ALA A 111 15.96 -3.81 18.98
N CYS A 112 14.91 -3.10 18.55
CA CYS A 112 14.67 -2.81 17.14
C CYS A 112 13.88 -1.51 16.97
N ALA A 113 14.19 -0.77 15.90
CA ALA A 113 13.51 0.49 15.58
C ALA A 113 12.06 0.30 15.08
N GLY A 114 11.67 -0.94 14.78
CA GLY A 114 10.40 -1.26 14.13
C GLY A 114 10.50 -1.05 12.62
N GLY A 115 10.32 -2.14 11.86
CA GLY A 115 10.49 -2.13 10.41
C GLY A 115 10.29 -3.52 9.80
N GLY A 116 9.97 -3.55 8.50
CA GLY A 116 9.88 -4.76 7.68
C GLY A 116 11.23 -5.22 7.14
#